data_AF-A0A815CGS1-F1
#
_entry.id   AF-A0A815CGS1-F1
#
_cell.length_a   1.000
_cell.length_b   1.000
_cell.length_c   1.000
_cell.angle_alpha   90.00
_cell.angle_beta   90.00
_cell.angle_gamma   90.00
#
_symmetry.space_group_name_H-M   'P 1'
#
loop_
_entity.id
_entity.type
_entity.pdbx_description
1 polymer ?
#
loop_
_entity_poly.entity_id
_entity_poly.type
_entity_poly.pdbx_seq_one_letter_code
_entity_poly.pdbx_strand_id
1 'polypeptide(L)'
;MITSESYKFQLIKTKTECVHFLIIGQHLTDDDLIKFSQNFGELDWAPVQETGRRFVEGKPEIYIVSNVIENGIPIGSLGAGEAVWHTDMSYLEEPPIGSILYALEVPSVGGNTWFINMYSVYEALPEHLKQRIDGLLVKHDGTYNSGGYLRQGITATDDSMTSPGAVHPLI
;
A
#
# COMPACT_ATOMS: atom_id res chain seq x y z
N MET A 1 -27.89 3.80 15.43
CA MET A 1 -27.33 4.97 16.13
C MET A 1 -26.04 4.51 16.79
N ILE A 2 -24.92 4.68 16.09
CA ILE A 2 -23.59 4.41 16.65
C ILE A 2 -23.17 5.73 17.30
N THR A 3 -23.02 5.72 18.61
CA THR A 3 -22.62 6.88 19.41
C THR A 3 -21.17 7.22 19.10
N SER A 4 -20.92 8.49 18.80
CA SER A 4 -19.61 9.07 18.55
C SER A 4 -18.77 9.05 19.83
N GLU A 5 -18.05 7.97 20.09
CA GLU A 5 -16.80 8.07 20.84
C GLU A 5 -15.69 8.31 19.83
N SER A 6 -15.16 9.52 19.87
CA SER A 6 -14.00 9.95 19.09
C SER A 6 -12.81 9.04 19.42
N TYR A 7 -12.50 8.09 18.54
CA TYR A 7 -11.19 7.45 18.53
C TYR A 7 -10.17 8.50 18.09
N LYS A 8 -9.73 9.35 19.02
CA LYS A 8 -8.49 10.09 18.86
C LYS A 8 -7.37 9.06 18.99
N PHE A 9 -6.99 8.46 17.86
CA PHE A 9 -5.68 7.85 17.73
C PHE A 9 -4.67 8.99 17.80
N GLN A 10 -4.25 9.32 19.02
CA GLN A 10 -3.04 10.07 19.20
C GLN A 10 -1.95 9.12 18.71
N LEU A 11 -1.39 9.38 17.51
CA LEU A 11 -0.15 8.78 17.05
C LEU A 11 0.94 9.27 18.03
N ILE A 12 0.98 8.63 19.20
CA ILE A 12 2.00 8.87 20.19
C ILE A 12 3.27 8.33 19.57
N LYS A 13 4.20 9.24 19.25
CA LYS A 13 5.60 8.98 18.90
C LYS A 13 6.34 8.33 20.08
N THR A 14 5.89 7.16 20.53
CA THR A 14 6.54 6.36 21.55
C THR A 14 6.72 4.98 20.98
N LYS A 15 7.98 4.62 20.68
CA LYS A 15 8.48 3.30 20.26
C LYS A 15 7.49 2.47 19.41
N THR A 16 7.80 2.37 18.13
CA THR A 16 7.23 1.54 17.05
C THR A 16 7.05 0.05 17.40
N GLU A 17 6.24 -0.26 18.41
CA GLU A 17 5.93 -1.64 18.80
C GLU A 17 4.78 -2.22 17.96
N CYS A 18 3.90 -1.37 17.41
CA CYS A 18 2.79 -1.81 16.57
C CYS A 18 2.68 -0.95 15.31
N VAL A 19 2.99 -1.56 14.16
CA VAL A 19 2.93 -0.92 12.82
C VAL A 19 1.74 -1.39 11.99
N HIS A 20 0.92 -2.32 12.50
CA HIS A 20 -0.28 -2.84 11.84
C HIS A 20 -1.42 -3.01 12.85
N PHE A 21 -2.64 -2.62 12.47
CA PHE A 21 -3.83 -2.75 13.31
C PHE A 21 -4.89 -3.57 12.58
N LEU A 22 -5.46 -4.57 13.26
CA LEU A 22 -6.58 -5.35 12.75
C LEU A 22 -7.83 -5.02 13.57
N ILE A 23 -8.84 -4.44 12.91
CA ILE A 23 -10.13 -4.13 13.53
C ILE A 23 -11.17 -5.09 12.93
N ILE A 24 -11.70 -5.98 13.76
CA ILE A 24 -12.64 -7.02 13.34
C ILE A 24 -14.10 -6.57 13.51
N GLY A 25 -15.02 -7.21 12.78
CA GLY A 25 -16.46 -7.01 12.93
C GLY A 25 -16.98 -5.65 12.42
N GLN A 26 -16.28 -5.04 11.46
CA GLN A 26 -16.67 -3.76 10.86
C GLN A 26 -17.60 -3.96 9.66
N HIS A 27 -18.64 -3.13 9.59
CA HIS A 27 -19.58 -3.06 8.47
C HIS A 27 -19.63 -1.61 7.98
N LEU A 28 -18.75 -1.29 7.03
CA LEU A 28 -18.55 0.05 6.51
C LEU A 28 -19.11 0.14 5.10
N THR A 29 -19.81 1.25 4.80
CA THR A 29 -19.95 1.66 3.40
C THR A 29 -18.63 2.25 2.90
N ASP A 30 -18.48 2.36 1.58
CA ASP A 30 -17.38 3.09 0.97
C ASP A 30 -17.20 4.52 1.54
N ASP A 31 -18.30 5.23 1.82
CA ASP A 31 -18.23 6.59 2.39
C ASP A 31 -17.75 6.56 3.85
N ASP A 32 -18.13 5.53 4.60
CA ASP A 32 -17.63 5.34 5.96
C ASP A 32 -16.14 4.98 5.96
N LEU A 33 -15.69 4.16 5.00
CA LEU A 33 -14.27 3.83 4.82
C LEU A 33 -13.45 5.08 4.49
N ILE A 34 -13.92 5.92 3.56
CA ILE A 34 -13.27 7.20 3.23
C ILE A 34 -13.20 8.10 4.46
N LYS A 35 -14.32 8.31 5.16
CA LYS A 35 -14.37 9.15 6.36
C LYS A 35 -13.47 8.62 7.47
N PHE A 36 -13.44 7.31 7.68
CA PHE A 36 -12.54 6.69 8.64
C PHE A 36 -11.08 6.98 8.28
N SER A 37 -10.72 6.78 7.01
CA SER A 37 -9.36 6.97 6.51
C SER A 37 -8.88 8.42 6.61
N GLN A 38 -9.78 9.40 6.40
CA GLN A 38 -9.48 10.83 6.55
C GLN A 38 -9.06 11.24 7.97
N ASN A 39 -9.30 10.41 9.00
CA ASN A 39 -8.78 10.69 10.34
C ASN A 39 -7.25 10.55 10.44
N PHE A 40 -6.61 9.92 9.44
CA PHE A 40 -5.17 9.66 9.41
C PHE A 40 -4.39 10.61 8.50
N GLY A 41 -5.06 11.38 7.64
CA GLY A 41 -4.42 12.33 6.72
C GLY A 41 -5.26 12.64 5.50
N GLU A 42 -4.67 13.39 4.56
CA GLU A 42 -5.21 13.55 3.22
C GLU A 42 -5.10 12.22 2.45
N LEU A 43 -6.10 11.93 1.62
CA LEU A 43 -6.14 10.67 0.87
C LEU A 43 -5.56 10.86 -0.53
N ASP A 44 -4.62 9.99 -0.88
CA ASP A 44 -4.11 9.89 -2.25
C ASP A 44 -5.16 9.32 -3.19
N TRP A 45 -5.01 9.64 -4.48
CA TRP A 45 -5.79 8.99 -5.51
C TRP A 45 -5.28 7.58 -5.74
N ALA A 46 -6.22 6.65 -5.91
CA ALA A 46 -5.92 5.27 -6.24
C ALA A 46 -5.09 5.20 -7.54
N PRO A 47 -4.05 4.34 -7.58
CA PRO A 47 -3.23 4.17 -8.77
C PRO A 47 -4.07 3.58 -9.90
N VAL A 48 -3.67 3.88 -11.14
CA VAL A 48 -4.37 3.32 -12.31
C VAL A 48 -4.18 1.81 -12.35
N GLN A 49 -5.30 1.09 -12.42
CA GLN A 49 -5.35 -0.35 -12.56
C GLN A 49 -4.89 -0.77 -13.96
N GLU A 50 -4.43 -2.01 -14.09
CA GLU A 50 -4.00 -2.59 -15.37
C GLU A 50 -5.11 -2.58 -16.43
N THR A 51 -6.36 -2.67 -15.99
CA THR A 51 -7.57 -2.58 -16.82
C THR A 51 -7.88 -1.14 -17.29
N GLY A 52 -7.09 -0.15 -16.88
CA GLY A 52 -7.31 1.27 -17.15
C GLY A 52 -8.34 1.93 -16.23
N ARG A 53 -9.01 1.17 -15.35
CA ARG A 53 -9.87 1.71 -14.29
C ARG A 53 -8.99 2.41 -13.26
N ARG A 54 -9.39 3.57 -12.76
CA ARG A 54 -8.62 4.26 -11.69
C ARG A 54 -9.19 3.98 -10.30
N PHE A 55 -10.51 3.95 -10.20
CA PHE A 55 -11.21 4.01 -8.92
C PHE A 55 -12.62 3.42 -8.97
N VAL A 56 -13.25 3.29 -7.80
CA VAL A 56 -14.71 3.17 -7.67
C VAL A 56 -15.35 4.44 -8.22
N GLU A 57 -16.39 4.31 -9.05
CA GLU A 57 -17.03 5.46 -9.71
C GLU A 57 -17.46 6.52 -8.68
N GLY A 58 -16.97 7.76 -8.86
CA GLY A 58 -17.21 8.87 -7.94
C GLY A 58 -16.36 8.88 -6.65
N LYS A 59 -15.44 7.92 -6.47
CA LYS A 59 -14.61 7.77 -5.25
C LYS A 59 -13.14 7.53 -5.61
N PRO A 60 -12.42 8.57 -6.09
CA PRO A 60 -11.06 8.46 -6.62
C PRO A 60 -10.01 7.88 -5.65
N GLU A 61 -10.31 7.86 -4.36
CA GLU A 61 -9.44 7.39 -3.29
C GLU A 61 -9.52 5.86 -3.08
N ILE A 62 -10.56 5.19 -3.62
CA ILE A 62 -10.78 3.76 -3.38
C ILE A 62 -10.12 2.92 -4.48
N TYR A 63 -9.13 2.13 -4.06
CA TYR A 63 -8.48 1.10 -4.86
C TYR A 63 -9.09 -0.28 -4.56
N ILE A 64 -9.42 -1.05 -5.61
CA ILE A 64 -10.01 -2.39 -5.48
C ILE A 64 -8.93 -3.45 -5.75
N VAL A 65 -8.61 -4.24 -4.73
CA VAL A 65 -7.82 -5.47 -4.88
C VAL A 65 -8.78 -6.65 -4.96
N SER A 66 -8.79 -7.36 -6.08
CA SER A 66 -9.72 -8.47 -6.28
C SER A 66 -9.24 -9.42 -7.37
N ASN A 67 -9.52 -10.71 -7.19
CA ASN A 67 -9.38 -11.74 -8.20
C ASN A 67 -10.72 -12.10 -8.88
N VAL A 68 -11.81 -11.41 -8.53
CA VAL A 68 -13.14 -11.66 -9.10
C VAL A 68 -13.23 -11.10 -10.51
N ILE A 69 -13.85 -11.89 -11.39
CA ILE A 69 -14.09 -11.55 -12.80
C ILE A 69 -15.59 -11.61 -13.05
N GLU A 70 -16.16 -10.51 -13.53
CA GLU A 70 -17.57 -10.41 -13.91
C GLU A 70 -17.67 -10.17 -15.41
N ASN A 71 -18.44 -11.01 -16.12
CA ASN A 71 -18.61 -10.92 -17.58
C ASN A 71 -17.29 -10.89 -18.38
N GLY A 72 -16.26 -11.57 -17.87
CA GLY A 72 -14.92 -11.59 -18.46
C GLY A 72 -14.05 -10.37 -18.13
N ILE A 73 -14.51 -9.45 -17.27
CA ILE A 73 -13.81 -8.24 -16.87
C ILE A 73 -13.41 -8.33 -15.39
N PRO A 74 -12.11 -8.17 -15.03
CA PRO A 74 -11.69 -8.08 -13.63
C PRO A 74 -12.31 -6.86 -12.94
N ILE A 75 -12.86 -7.04 -11.74
CA ILE A 75 -13.46 -5.94 -10.99
C ILE A 75 -12.41 -5.08 -10.25
N GLY A 76 -11.21 -5.63 -10.05
CA GLY A 76 -10.08 -5.00 -9.36
C GLY A 76 -8.73 -5.40 -9.94
N SER A 77 -7.66 -5.07 -9.21
CA SER A 77 -6.25 -5.28 -9.61
C SER A 77 -5.55 -6.37 -8.81
N LEU A 78 -4.31 -6.68 -9.22
CA LEU A 78 -3.41 -7.72 -8.69
C LEU A 78 -3.85 -9.17 -8.96
N GLY A 79 -5.16 -9.42 -9.08
CA GLY A 79 -5.69 -10.72 -9.46
C GLY A 79 -5.43 -11.80 -8.41
N ALA A 80 -5.21 -13.04 -8.87
CA ALA A 80 -5.01 -14.21 -8.00
C ALA A 80 -3.53 -14.55 -7.72
N GLY A 81 -2.60 -13.71 -8.17
CA GLY A 81 -1.16 -13.92 -8.01
C GLY A 81 -0.62 -13.50 -6.64
N GLU A 82 0.61 -13.89 -6.35
CA GLU A 82 1.35 -13.39 -5.19
C GLU A 82 1.97 -12.02 -5.52
N ALA A 83 1.75 -11.04 -4.64
CA ALA A 83 2.42 -9.76 -4.73
C ALA A 83 3.84 -9.89 -4.17
N VAL A 84 4.83 -9.28 -4.82
CA VAL A 84 6.21 -9.22 -4.30
C VAL A 84 6.26 -8.40 -3.01
N TRP A 85 7.26 -8.62 -2.15
CA TRP A 85 7.48 -7.76 -0.98
C TRP A 85 7.66 -6.30 -1.42
N HIS A 86 6.83 -5.41 -0.89
CA HIS A 86 6.81 -4.00 -1.26
C HIS A 86 6.29 -3.12 -0.12
N THR A 87 6.44 -1.81 -0.30
CA THR A 87 5.66 -0.78 0.40
C THR A 87 4.96 0.08 -0.65
N ASP A 88 3.73 0.50 -0.36
CA ASP A 88 2.87 1.14 -1.35
C ASP A 88 3.47 2.45 -1.84
N MET A 89 3.44 2.63 -3.17
CA MET A 89 3.72 3.88 -3.87
C MET A 89 5.06 4.56 -3.52
N SER A 90 6.05 3.81 -3.05
CA SER A 90 7.41 4.32 -2.77
C SER A 90 8.17 4.82 -4.00
N TYR A 91 7.63 4.67 -5.21
CA TYR A 91 8.17 5.27 -6.43
C TYR A 91 7.74 6.75 -6.62
N LEU A 92 6.88 7.29 -5.76
CA LEU A 92 6.48 8.70 -5.75
C LEU A 92 7.45 9.55 -4.92
N GLU A 93 7.59 10.84 -5.23
CA GLU A 93 8.45 11.75 -4.45
C GLU A 93 8.00 11.88 -2.99
N GLU A 94 6.69 11.85 -2.77
CA GLU A 94 6.06 11.85 -1.45
C GLU A 94 5.20 10.57 -1.31
N PRO A 95 5.76 9.47 -0.79
CA PRO A 95 5.00 8.23 -0.60
C PRO A 95 3.95 8.36 0.52
N PRO A 96 2.90 7.52 0.50
CA PRO A 96 1.91 7.46 1.57
C PRO A 96 2.53 7.09 2.91
N ILE A 97 1.99 7.65 3.98
CA ILE A 97 2.40 7.32 5.36
C ILE A 97 1.79 6.00 5.88
N GLY A 98 0.85 5.42 5.14
CA GLY A 98 0.20 4.15 5.47
C GLY A 98 -0.98 3.84 4.55
N SER A 99 -1.51 2.63 4.70
CA SER A 99 -2.62 2.10 3.90
C SER A 99 -3.72 1.55 4.81
N ILE A 100 -4.97 1.69 4.39
CA ILE A 100 -6.13 1.11 5.07
C ILE A 100 -6.76 0.10 4.13
N LEU A 101 -6.79 -1.17 4.56
CA LEU A 101 -7.39 -2.27 3.80
C LEU A 101 -8.68 -2.72 4.47
N TYR A 102 -9.77 -2.77 3.69
CA TYR A 102 -11.08 -3.25 4.15
C TYR A 102 -11.47 -4.52 3.39
N ALA A 103 -11.61 -5.63 4.12
CA ALA A 103 -11.95 -6.92 3.53
C ALA A 103 -13.47 -7.05 3.31
N LEU A 104 -13.86 -7.28 2.05
CA LEU A 104 -15.25 -7.55 1.66
C LEU A 104 -15.50 -9.05 1.51
N GLU A 105 -14.64 -9.73 0.77
CA GLU A 105 -14.69 -11.17 0.53
C GLU A 105 -13.30 -11.76 0.79
N VAL A 106 -13.23 -12.83 1.58
CA VAL A 106 -11.98 -13.50 1.95
C VAL A 106 -12.13 -14.99 1.64
N PRO A 107 -11.18 -15.61 0.91
CA PRO A 107 -11.26 -17.04 0.62
C PRO A 107 -11.12 -17.88 1.90
N SER A 108 -11.73 -19.06 1.92
CA SER A 108 -11.64 -19.98 3.06
C SER A 108 -10.23 -20.55 3.28
N VAL A 109 -9.37 -20.50 2.25
CA VAL A 109 -7.98 -20.91 2.27
C VAL A 109 -7.15 -19.95 1.40
N GLY A 110 -5.99 -19.52 1.90
CA GLY A 110 -5.12 -18.56 1.19
C GLY A 110 -5.54 -17.11 1.40
N GLY A 111 -5.05 -16.20 0.55
CA GLY A 111 -5.35 -14.76 0.66
C GLY A 111 -4.67 -14.07 1.84
N ASN A 112 -3.60 -14.66 2.38
CA ASN A 112 -2.86 -14.11 3.51
C ASN A 112 -2.04 -12.89 3.07
N THR A 113 -2.08 -11.83 3.87
CA THR A 113 -1.15 -10.70 3.74
C THR A 113 -0.05 -10.83 4.78
N TRP A 114 1.20 -10.85 4.33
CA TRP A 114 2.37 -10.91 5.19
C TRP A 114 2.93 -9.51 5.39
N PHE A 115 3.48 -9.26 6.58
CA PHE A 115 4.06 -7.97 6.94
C PHE A 115 5.45 -8.14 7.52
N ILE A 116 6.30 -7.14 7.29
CA ILE A 116 7.65 -7.06 7.87
C ILE A 116 7.85 -5.69 8.53
N ASN A 117 8.37 -5.68 9.76
CA ASN A 117 8.69 -4.44 10.46
C ASN A 117 10.12 -4.01 10.11
N MET A 118 10.24 -3.03 9.21
CA MET A 118 11.54 -2.53 8.76
C MET A 118 12.34 -1.81 9.86
N TYR A 119 11.69 -1.28 10.91
CA TYR A 119 12.40 -0.77 12.09
C TYR A 119 13.12 -1.90 12.83
N SER A 120 12.42 -3.01 13.10
CA SER A 120 13.02 -4.17 13.76
C SER A 120 14.11 -4.82 12.92
N VAL A 121 13.94 -4.87 11.59
CA VAL A 121 14.98 -5.33 10.66
C VAL A 121 16.22 -4.46 10.79
N TYR A 122 16.07 -3.13 10.71
CA TYR A 122 17.19 -2.21 10.84
C TYR A 122 17.88 -2.34 12.20
N GLU A 123 17.12 -2.38 13.30
CA GLU A 123 17.66 -2.56 14.65
C GLU A 123 18.50 -3.84 14.79
N ALA A 124 18.06 -4.94 14.17
CA ALA A 124 18.74 -6.23 14.18
C ALA A 124 19.98 -6.31 13.27
N LEU A 125 20.22 -5.32 12.40
CA LEU A 125 21.41 -5.32 11.56
C LEU A 125 22.70 -5.22 12.39
N PRO A 126 23.75 -5.99 12.04
CA PRO A 126 25.10 -5.78 12.56
C PRO A 126 25.56 -4.34 12.36
N GLU A 127 26.29 -3.79 13.33
CA GLU A 127 26.72 -2.40 13.34
C GLU A 127 27.50 -1.99 12.08
N HIS A 128 28.38 -2.87 11.58
CA HIS A 128 29.14 -2.60 10.35
C HIS A 128 28.25 -2.47 9.10
N LEU A 129 27.07 -3.11 9.06
CA LEU A 129 26.11 -2.93 7.97
C LEU A 129 25.35 -1.62 8.11
N LYS A 130 24.95 -1.25 9.33
CA LYS A 130 24.34 0.07 9.60
C LYS A 130 25.25 1.21 9.13
N GLN A 131 26.52 1.15 9.49
CA GLN A 131 27.53 2.14 9.05
C GLN A 131 27.73 2.15 7.54
N ARG A 132 27.64 0.99 6.89
CA ARG A 132 27.82 0.88 5.44
C ARG A 132 26.65 1.48 4.66
N ILE A 133 25.43 1.39 5.19
CA ILE A 133 24.21 1.85 4.52
C ILE A 133 23.80 3.27 4.92
N ASP A 134 24.42 3.83 5.96
CA ASP A 134 24.18 5.20 6.42
C ASP A 134 24.46 6.22 5.31
N GLY A 135 23.55 7.17 5.16
CA GLY A 135 23.60 8.22 4.13
C GLY A 135 23.44 7.74 2.68
N LEU A 136 23.23 6.44 2.43
CA LEU A 136 22.97 5.96 1.08
C LEU A 136 21.55 6.32 0.64
N LEU A 137 21.39 6.43 -0.68
CA LEU A 137 20.12 6.62 -1.33
C LEU A 137 19.73 5.37 -2.09
N VAL A 138 18.43 5.13 -2.21
CA VAL A 138 17.83 4.04 -2.98
C VAL A 138 16.79 4.60 -3.93
N LYS A 139 16.80 4.10 -5.17
CA LYS A 139 15.77 4.42 -6.16
C LYS A 139 14.69 3.34 -6.13
N HIS A 140 13.44 3.75 -6.01
CA HIS A 140 12.28 2.88 -6.05
C HIS A 140 11.69 2.90 -7.47
N ASP A 141 11.70 1.74 -8.11
CA ASP A 141 11.27 1.60 -9.50
C ASP A 141 9.75 1.69 -9.63
N GLY A 142 9.28 2.57 -10.51
CA GLY A 142 7.86 2.77 -10.83
C GLY A 142 7.38 2.07 -12.09
N THR A 143 8.19 1.20 -12.72
CA THR A 143 7.87 0.57 -14.00
C THR A 143 6.76 -0.46 -13.87
N TYR A 144 6.88 -1.34 -12.87
CA TYR A 144 5.93 -2.42 -12.62
C TYR A 144 5.23 -2.22 -11.28
N ASN A 145 4.02 -2.75 -11.15
CA ASN A 145 3.32 -2.82 -9.87
C ASN A 145 3.76 -4.04 -9.05
N SER A 146 3.23 -4.18 -7.84
CA SER A 146 3.59 -5.30 -6.95
C SER A 146 3.13 -6.66 -7.43
N GLY A 147 2.22 -6.74 -8.42
CA GLY A 147 1.87 -7.96 -9.14
C GLY A 147 2.78 -8.28 -10.34
N GLY A 148 3.77 -7.43 -10.63
CA GLY A 148 4.68 -7.57 -11.77
C GLY A 148 4.13 -7.04 -13.10
N TYR A 149 3.00 -6.32 -13.08
CA TYR A 149 2.38 -5.79 -14.28
C TYR A 149 2.92 -4.40 -14.62
N LEU A 150 3.12 -4.14 -15.92
CA LEU A 150 3.58 -2.84 -16.42
C LEU A 150 2.56 -1.74 -16.10
N ARG A 151 3.01 -0.63 -15.50
CA ARG A 151 2.13 0.51 -15.23
C ARG A 151 1.72 1.21 -16.51
N GLN A 152 0.46 1.67 -16.56
CA GLN A 152 -0.09 2.34 -17.73
C GLN A 152 0.71 3.60 -18.08
N GLY A 153 1.07 3.75 -19.36
CA GLY A 153 1.80 4.90 -19.87
C GLY A 153 3.31 4.85 -19.64
N ILE A 154 3.82 3.77 -19.04
CA ILE A 154 5.25 3.56 -18.82
C ILE A 154 5.82 2.62 -19.88
N THR A 155 7.04 2.93 -20.34
CA THR A 155 7.81 2.01 -21.20
C THR A 155 8.46 0.95 -20.34
N ALA A 156 8.29 -0.33 -20.70
CA ALA A 156 8.93 -1.43 -20.01
C ALA A 156 10.47 -1.28 -20.01
N THR A 157 11.07 -1.43 -18.84
CA THR A 157 12.52 -1.33 -18.62
C THR A 157 12.90 -2.05 -17.34
N ASP A 158 14.05 -2.69 -17.34
CA ASP A 158 14.69 -3.25 -16.15
C ASP A 158 15.98 -2.50 -15.78
N ASP A 159 16.30 -1.43 -16.52
CA ASP A 159 17.43 -0.55 -16.22
C ASP A 159 17.07 0.39 -15.07
N SER A 160 17.65 0.12 -13.91
CA SER A 160 17.45 0.90 -12.69
C SER A 160 17.95 2.34 -12.79
N MET A 161 18.84 2.66 -13.75
CA MET A 161 19.31 4.02 -13.95
C MET A 161 18.26 4.87 -14.67
N THR A 162 17.56 4.29 -15.64
CA THR A 162 16.61 5.01 -16.51
C THR A 162 15.14 4.79 -16.18
N SER A 163 14.82 3.81 -15.32
CA SER A 163 13.44 3.56 -14.92
C SER A 163 12.79 4.78 -14.27
N PRO A 164 11.47 5.01 -14.42
CA PRO A 164 10.79 6.03 -13.66
C PRO A 164 10.80 5.67 -12.17
N GLY A 165 10.66 6.70 -11.32
CA GLY A 165 10.54 6.52 -9.88
C GLY A 165 11.32 7.55 -9.09
N ALA A 166 11.17 7.49 -7.77
CA ALA A 166 11.77 8.43 -6.84
C ALA A 166 13.01 7.85 -6.15
N VAL A 167 13.86 8.75 -5.68
CA VAL A 167 15.06 8.42 -4.91
C VAL A 167 14.84 8.87 -3.47
N HIS A 168 14.95 7.94 -2.53
CA HIS A 168 14.76 8.19 -1.10
C HIS A 168 16.03 7.82 -0.32
N PRO A 169 16.23 8.39 0.89
CA PRO A 169 17.15 7.82 1.85
C PRO A 169 16.89 6.33 2.04
N LEU A 170 17.96 5.53 2.08
CA LEU A 170 17.84 4.09 2.31
C LEU A 170 17.35 3.79 3.74
N ILE A 171 17.60 4.70 4.69
CA ILE A 171 17.26 4.61 6.12
C ILE A 171 16.58 5.91 6.55
#